data_AF-A0A936KIQ6-F1
#
_entry.id   AF-A0A936KIQ6-F1
#
_cell.length_a   1.000
_cell.length_b   1.000
_cell.length_c   1.000
_cell.angle_alpha   90.00
_cell.angle_beta   90.00
_cell.angle_gamma   90.00
#
_symmetry.space_group_name_H-M   'P 1'
#
loop_
_entity.id
_entity.type
_entity.pdbx_description
1 polymer ?
#
loop_
_entity_poly.entity_id
_entity_poly.type
_entity_poly.pdbx_seq_one_letter_code
_entity_poly.pdbx_strand_id
1 'polypeptide(L)'
;MKIYDIVLFGATGFTGKLIAKYLAENGSQENIRWAIAGRDFEKLQTLQSNLVGLKPEIVVADVKNYESLSLMASSTHVLMNTVGPFNWYGYDVVKACVENHTHYLDITGEPLLSIRYTIYIKIRHKKISVRLSIVVVLIAFLLNLLLG
;
A
#
# COMPACT_ATOMS: atom_id res chain seq x y z
N MET A 1 -17.11 2.62 -5.77
CA MET A 1 -17.06 1.15 -5.92
C MET A 1 -15.60 0.75 -5.89
N LYS A 2 -15.20 -0.27 -5.11
CA LYS A 2 -13.81 -0.73 -5.06
C LYS A 2 -13.53 -1.57 -6.30
N ILE A 3 -12.54 -1.18 -7.11
CA ILE A 3 -12.14 -1.89 -8.33
C ILE A 3 -10.92 -2.78 -8.07
N TYR A 4 -10.10 -2.42 -7.09
CA TYR A 4 -8.93 -3.19 -6.66
C TYR A 4 -9.17 -3.85 -5.31
N ASP A 5 -8.64 -5.05 -5.18
CA ASP A 5 -8.49 -5.73 -3.90
C ASP A 5 -7.31 -5.13 -3.13
N ILE A 6 -6.21 -4.82 -3.84
CA ILE A 6 -4.98 -4.25 -3.27
C ILE A 6 -4.44 -3.11 -4.14
N VAL A 7 -4.04 -2.00 -3.51
CA VAL A 7 -3.18 -0.98 -4.12
C VAL A 7 -1.89 -0.85 -3.32
N LEU A 8 -0.74 -0.96 -3.99
CA LEU A 8 0.58 -0.78 -3.41
C LEU A 8 1.09 0.64 -3.68
N PHE A 9 1.03 1.52 -2.68
CA PHE A 9 1.51 2.89 -2.76
C PHE A 9 2.99 3.02 -2.37
N GLY A 10 3.78 3.66 -3.23
CA GLY A 10 5.23 3.72 -3.11
C GLY A 10 5.95 2.58 -3.84
N ALA A 11 5.31 2.01 -4.88
CA ALA A 11 5.78 0.82 -5.58
C ALA A 11 7.18 0.96 -6.21
N THR A 12 7.61 2.17 -6.56
CA THR A 12 8.93 2.42 -7.15
C THR A 12 10.05 2.54 -6.11
N GLY A 13 9.72 2.57 -4.81
CA GLY A 13 10.70 2.54 -3.72
C GLY A 13 11.35 1.17 -3.54
N PHE A 14 12.36 1.08 -2.68
CA PHE A 14 13.08 -0.18 -2.45
C PHE A 14 12.15 -1.33 -2.01
N THR A 15 11.46 -1.14 -0.89
CA THR A 15 10.51 -2.16 -0.38
C THR A 15 9.32 -2.34 -1.31
N GLY A 16 8.81 -1.26 -1.91
CA GLY A 16 7.70 -1.32 -2.87
C GLY A 16 8.01 -2.23 -4.05
N LYS A 17 9.22 -2.17 -4.62
CA LYS A 17 9.62 -3.05 -5.74
C LYS A 17 9.63 -4.53 -5.34
N LEU A 18 10.07 -4.84 -4.13
CA LEU A 18 10.08 -6.21 -3.61
C LEU A 18 8.66 -6.76 -3.44
N ILE A 19 7.76 -5.95 -2.86
CA ILE A 19 6.35 -6.33 -2.70
C ILE A 19 5.68 -6.49 -4.08
N ALA A 20 5.94 -5.57 -5.02
CA ALA A 20 5.38 -5.64 -6.36
C ALA A 20 5.81 -6.92 -7.09
N LYS A 21 7.10 -7.32 -6.97
CA LYS A 21 7.60 -8.58 -7.52
C LYS A 21 6.86 -9.78 -6.92
N TYR A 22 6.75 -9.81 -5.59
CA TYR A 22 6.05 -10.90 -4.90
C TYR A 22 4.58 -11.02 -5.31
N LEU A 23 3.85 -9.90 -5.38
CA LEU A 23 2.45 -9.88 -5.80
C LEU A 23 2.27 -10.29 -7.27
N ALA A 24 3.19 -9.90 -8.15
CA ALA A 24 3.15 -10.33 -9.55
C ALA A 24 3.35 -11.85 -9.70
N GLU A 25 4.30 -12.42 -8.96
CA GLU A 25 4.63 -13.85 -9.04
C GLU A 25 3.57 -14.75 -8.40
N ASN A 26 2.91 -14.29 -7.32
CA ASN A 26 2.01 -15.12 -6.52
C ASN A 26 0.53 -14.75 -6.65
N GLY A 27 0.22 -13.51 -7.05
CA GLY A 27 -1.16 -13.00 -7.08
C GLY A 27 -2.07 -13.69 -8.09
N SER A 28 -1.52 -14.34 -9.11
CA SER A 28 -2.29 -15.13 -10.08
C SER A 28 -3.04 -16.30 -9.44
N GLN A 29 -2.46 -16.90 -8.39
CA GLN A 29 -3.08 -18.04 -7.70
C GLN A 29 -4.35 -17.64 -6.95
N GLU A 30 -4.42 -16.39 -6.52
CA GLU A 30 -5.48 -15.80 -5.71
C GLU A 30 -6.44 -14.92 -6.54
N ASN A 31 -6.23 -14.82 -7.86
CA ASN A 31 -6.99 -13.98 -8.80
C ASN A 31 -7.19 -12.52 -8.32
N ILE A 32 -6.13 -11.91 -7.80
CA ILE A 32 -6.19 -10.60 -7.15
C ILE A 32 -6.25 -9.48 -8.20
N ARG A 33 -7.23 -8.58 -8.10
CA ARG A 33 -7.23 -7.32 -8.86
C ARG A 33 -6.38 -6.30 -8.12
N TRP A 34 -5.25 -5.89 -8.67
CA TRP A 34 -4.32 -5.01 -7.94
C TRP A 34 -3.70 -3.93 -8.80
N ALA A 35 -3.25 -2.87 -8.15
CA ALA A 35 -2.53 -1.77 -8.80
C ALA A 35 -1.27 -1.37 -8.04
N ILE A 36 -0.31 -0.81 -8.78
CA ILE A 36 0.86 -0.11 -8.22
C ILE A 36 0.63 1.39 -8.28
N ALA A 37 1.03 2.10 -7.22
CA ALA A 37 0.81 3.52 -7.10
C ALA A 37 2.05 4.30 -6.69
N GLY A 38 2.11 5.55 -7.18
CA GLY A 38 3.19 6.50 -6.94
C GLY A 38 3.00 7.77 -7.75
N ARG A 39 3.88 8.75 -7.55
CA ARG A 39 3.76 10.08 -8.19
C ARG A 39 4.30 10.15 -9.62
N ASP A 40 5.12 9.18 -10.01
CA ASP A 40 5.88 9.19 -11.27
C ASP A 40 5.39 8.06 -12.17
N PHE A 41 4.58 8.42 -13.17
CA PHE A 41 3.94 7.47 -14.08
C PHE A 41 4.96 6.66 -14.87
N GLU A 42 6.02 7.28 -15.38
CA GLU A 42 7.03 6.62 -16.20
C GLU A 42 7.80 5.56 -15.40
N LYS A 43 8.14 5.86 -14.14
CA LYS A 43 8.76 4.87 -13.24
C LYS A 43 7.82 3.71 -12.92
N LEU A 44 6.53 3.98 -12.74
CA LEU A 44 5.52 2.94 -12.52
C LEU A 44 5.36 2.06 -13.76
N GLN A 45 5.31 2.65 -14.94
CA GLN A 45 5.22 1.92 -16.21
C GLN A 45 6.47 1.06 -16.43
N THR A 46 7.65 1.60 -16.15
CA THR A 46 8.90 0.83 -16.21
C THR A 46 8.88 -0.36 -15.24
N LEU A 47 8.41 -0.16 -14.00
CA LEU A 47 8.26 -1.25 -13.03
C LEU A 47 7.27 -2.30 -13.54
N GLN A 48 6.06 -1.89 -13.97
CA GLN A 48 5.02 -2.77 -14.48
C GLN A 48 5.54 -3.66 -15.63
N SER A 49 6.27 -3.08 -16.59
CA SER A 49 6.88 -3.80 -17.70
C SER A 49 7.85 -4.89 -17.24
N ASN A 50 8.63 -4.60 -16.20
CA ASN A 50 9.67 -5.49 -15.68
C ASN A 50 9.17 -6.61 -14.76
N LEU A 51 7.93 -6.53 -14.25
CA LEU A 51 7.35 -7.57 -13.41
C LEU A 51 7.08 -8.86 -14.20
N VAL A 52 7.29 -10.03 -13.62
CA VAL A 52 6.94 -11.33 -14.23
C VAL A 52 5.71 -11.88 -13.51
N GLY A 53 4.71 -12.35 -14.28
CA GLY A 53 3.44 -12.86 -13.74
C GLY A 53 2.28 -11.88 -13.91
N LEU A 54 1.41 -11.80 -12.90
CA LEU A 54 0.20 -10.96 -12.93
C LEU A 54 0.57 -9.47 -13.01
N LYS A 55 0.13 -8.82 -14.07
CA LYS A 55 0.41 -7.39 -14.28
C LYS A 55 -0.55 -6.53 -13.44
N PRO A 56 -0.04 -5.60 -12.62
CA PRO A 56 -0.89 -4.63 -11.91
C PRO A 56 -1.41 -3.56 -12.86
N GLU A 57 -2.50 -2.88 -12.51
CA GLU A 57 -2.83 -1.57 -13.08
C GLU A 57 -1.94 -0.45 -12.47
N ILE A 58 -1.99 0.76 -13.04
CA ILE A 58 -1.22 1.92 -12.56
C ILE A 58 -2.16 2.98 -11.98
N VAL A 59 -1.86 3.45 -10.77
CA VAL A 59 -2.56 4.57 -10.13
C VAL A 59 -1.56 5.69 -9.81
N VAL A 60 -1.79 6.89 -10.33
CA VAL A 60 -0.95 8.06 -9.99
C VAL A 60 -1.49 8.71 -8.72
N ALA A 61 -0.64 8.84 -7.71
CA ALA A 61 -0.97 9.49 -6.44
C ALA A 61 0.26 10.19 -5.84
N ASP A 62 0.05 11.37 -5.25
CA ASP A 62 1.09 12.15 -4.59
C ASP A 62 0.68 12.49 -3.16
N VAL A 63 1.59 12.30 -2.21
CA VAL A 63 1.43 12.69 -0.80
C VAL A 63 1.22 14.19 -0.63
N LYS A 64 1.59 15.00 -1.62
CA LYS A 64 1.33 16.45 -1.65
C LYS A 64 -0.07 16.82 -2.18
N ASN A 65 -0.84 15.85 -2.67
CA ASN A 65 -2.18 16.06 -3.22
C ASN A 65 -3.18 15.12 -2.56
N TYR A 66 -3.91 15.63 -1.56
CA TYR A 66 -4.89 14.86 -0.80
C TYR A 66 -6.02 14.27 -1.67
N GLU A 67 -6.47 14.98 -2.70
CA GLU A 67 -7.50 14.49 -3.61
C GLU A 67 -7.03 13.21 -4.32
N SER A 68 -5.77 13.19 -4.78
CA SER A 68 -5.17 12.00 -5.38
C SER A 68 -5.10 10.82 -4.39
N LEU A 69 -4.81 11.08 -3.11
CA LEU A 69 -4.80 10.05 -2.06
C LEU A 69 -6.20 9.51 -1.78
N SER A 70 -7.20 10.39 -1.74
CA SER A 70 -8.60 10.03 -1.54
C SER A 70 -9.13 9.20 -2.70
N LEU A 71 -8.86 9.60 -3.95
CA LEU A 71 -9.23 8.84 -5.14
C LEU A 71 -8.58 7.45 -5.13
N MET A 72 -7.28 7.36 -4.86
CA MET A 72 -6.56 6.09 -4.71
C MET A 72 -7.19 5.22 -3.61
N ALA A 73 -7.40 5.77 -2.40
CA ALA A 73 -8.01 5.03 -1.30
C ALA A 73 -9.43 4.56 -1.66
N SER A 74 -10.24 5.38 -2.33
CA SER A 74 -11.59 5.06 -2.76
C SER A 74 -11.66 3.87 -3.72
N SER A 75 -10.58 3.62 -4.49
CA SER A 75 -10.52 2.59 -5.51
C SER A 75 -10.21 1.17 -4.97
N THR A 76 -9.72 1.04 -3.74
CA THR A 76 -9.20 -0.23 -3.20
C THR A 76 -9.85 -0.68 -1.89
N HIS A 77 -9.93 -2.00 -1.69
CA HIS A 77 -10.25 -2.58 -0.38
C HIS A 77 -9.09 -2.45 0.61
N VAL A 78 -7.85 -2.69 0.15
CA VAL A 78 -6.63 -2.58 0.97
C VAL A 78 -5.63 -1.65 0.29
N LEU A 79 -5.10 -0.69 1.05
CA LEU A 79 -3.98 0.16 0.66
C LEU A 79 -2.73 -0.26 1.44
N MET A 80 -1.72 -0.75 0.73
CA MET A 80 -0.38 -1.05 1.26
C MET A 80 0.54 0.14 1.00
N ASN A 81 0.97 0.83 2.05
CA ASN A 81 1.79 2.03 1.96
C ASN A 81 3.25 1.75 2.29
N THR A 82 4.14 2.05 1.35
CA THR A 82 5.61 2.03 1.54
C THR A 82 6.23 3.41 1.34
N VAL A 83 5.43 4.49 1.37
CA VAL A 83 5.91 5.87 1.21
C VAL A 83 6.32 6.46 2.55
N GLY A 84 7.63 6.54 2.76
CA GLY A 84 8.23 7.28 3.87
C GLY A 84 8.71 8.68 3.47
N PRO A 85 9.10 9.53 4.47
CA PRO A 85 9.02 9.29 5.91
C PRO A 85 7.58 9.32 6.44
N PHE A 86 7.19 8.31 7.23
CA PHE A 86 5.79 8.13 7.64
C PHE A 86 5.33 9.20 8.65
N ASN A 87 6.22 9.70 9.50
CA ASN A 87 5.93 10.83 10.40
C ASN A 87 5.43 12.09 9.68
N TRP A 88 5.78 12.27 8.41
CA TRP A 88 5.38 13.43 7.62
C TRP A 88 4.22 13.13 6.68
N TYR A 89 4.28 12.01 5.97
CA TYR A 89 3.32 11.72 4.90
C TYR A 89 2.24 10.71 5.28
N GLY A 90 2.44 9.94 6.36
CA GLY A 90 1.54 8.85 6.72
C GLY A 90 0.18 9.33 7.20
N TYR A 91 0.06 10.54 7.76
CA TYR A 91 -1.21 11.02 8.30
C TYR A 91 -2.31 11.13 7.24
N ASP A 92 -2.00 11.83 6.14
CA ASP A 92 -2.98 12.09 5.08
C ASP A 92 -3.38 10.81 4.33
N VAL A 93 -2.45 9.86 4.20
CA VAL A 93 -2.75 8.55 3.60
C VAL A 93 -3.74 7.76 4.48
N VAL A 94 -3.52 7.70 5.79
CA VAL A 94 -4.48 7.04 6.70
C VAL A 94 -5.80 7.78 6.76
N LYS A 95 -5.77 9.12 6.77
CA LYS A 95 -6.98 9.95 6.74
C LYS A 95 -7.83 9.61 5.52
N ALA A 96 -7.23 9.56 4.33
CA ALA A 96 -7.89 9.18 3.09
C ALA A 96 -8.48 7.77 3.16
N CYS A 97 -7.75 6.80 3.72
CA CYS A 97 -8.26 5.44 3.94
C CYS A 97 -9.47 5.41 4.89
N VAL A 98 -9.41 6.17 5.98
CA VAL A 98 -10.51 6.22 6.96
C VAL A 98 -11.79 6.79 6.35
N GLU A 99 -11.67 7.88 5.61
CA GLU A 99 -12.79 8.55 4.95
C GLU A 99 -13.40 7.68 3.83
N ASN A 100 -12.59 6.84 3.17
CA ASN A 100 -13.01 5.99 2.06
C ASN A 100 -13.29 4.52 2.45
N HIS A 101 -13.34 4.22 3.75
CA HIS A 101 -13.57 2.87 4.27
C HIS A 101 -12.61 1.82 3.70
N THR A 102 -11.32 2.18 3.65
CA THR A 102 -10.24 1.36 3.08
C THR A 102 -9.35 0.83 4.19
N HIS A 103 -9.00 -0.44 4.13
CA HIS A 103 -8.02 -1.02 5.04
C HIS A 103 -6.63 -0.47 4.74
N TYR A 104 -5.88 -0.14 5.78
CA TYR A 104 -4.53 0.40 5.66
C TYR A 104 -3.51 -0.55 6.27
N LEU A 105 -2.42 -0.77 5.53
CA LEU A 105 -1.24 -1.51 5.94
C LEU A 105 -0.01 -0.68 5.57
N ASP A 106 1.00 -0.65 6.44
CA ASP A 106 2.33 -0.14 6.09
C ASP A 106 3.44 -0.99 6.70
N ILE A 107 4.68 -0.62 6.36
CA ILE A 107 5.91 -1.27 6.84
C ILE A 107 6.53 -0.51 8.03
N THR A 108 5.84 0.49 8.61
CA THR A 108 6.45 1.29 9.67
C THR A 108 6.40 0.57 11.01
N GLY A 109 7.50 0.64 11.76
CA GLY A 109 7.57 0.23 13.16
C GLY A 109 7.31 1.37 14.14
N GLU A 110 6.93 2.56 13.65
CA GLU A 110 6.87 3.79 14.45
C GLU A 110 5.66 3.82 15.42
N PRO A 111 5.89 3.78 16.75
CA PRO A 111 4.81 3.71 17.74
C PRO A 111 4.00 5.01 17.84
N LEU A 112 4.66 6.17 17.68
CA LEU A 112 4.02 7.49 17.78
C LEU A 112 2.99 7.71 16.67
N LEU A 113 3.27 7.23 15.47
CA LEU A 113 2.33 7.29 14.35
C LEU A 113 1.11 6.40 14.60
N SER A 114 1.36 5.20 15.14
CA SER A 114 0.34 4.23 15.53
C SER A 114 -0.65 4.81 16.56
N ILE A 115 -0.17 5.60 17.53
CA ILE A 115 -1.02 6.30 18.52
C ILE A 115 -1.89 7.36 17.83
N ARG A 116 -1.30 8.17 16.96
CA ARG A 116 -2.00 9.22 16.19
C ARG A 116 -3.15 8.64 15.36
N TYR A 117 -2.92 7.52 14.68
CA TYR A 117 -3.95 6.81 13.91
C TYR A 117 -5.05 6.21 14.79
N THR A 118 -4.66 5.58 15.90
CA THR A 118 -5.63 4.96 16.82
C THR A 118 -6.60 6.00 17.39
N ILE A 119 -6.10 7.18 17.75
CA ILE A 119 -6.95 8.30 18.21
C ILE A 119 -7.90 8.74 17.09
N TYR A 120 -7.39 8.97 15.88
CA TYR A 120 -8.21 9.41 14.75
C TYR A 120 -9.32 8.40 14.38
N ILE A 121 -8.98 7.10 14.31
CA ILE A 121 -9.92 6.02 13.99
C ILE A 121 -10.97 5.88 15.08
N LYS A 122 -10.59 5.91 16.36
CA LYS A 122 -11.54 5.83 17.49
C LYS A 122 -12.55 6.98 17.50
N ILE A 123 -12.13 8.18 17.09
CA ILE A 123 -13.00 9.37 17.03
C ILE A 123 -13.98 9.28 15.84
N ARG A 124 -13.54 8.77 14.69
CA ARG A 124 -14.30 8.86 13.43
C ARG A 124 -15.04 7.58 13.01
N HIS A 125 -14.49 6.36 13.17
CA HIS A 125 -15.12 5.14 12.63
C HIS A 125 -14.67 3.81 13.28
N LYS A 126 -15.63 2.95 13.68
CA LYS A 126 -15.38 1.60 14.22
C LYS A 126 -15.20 0.48 13.18
N LYS A 127 -15.28 0.75 11.87
CA LYS A 127 -15.39 -0.29 10.82
C LYS A 127 -14.12 -0.58 10.02
N ILE A 128 -13.01 0.13 10.28
CA ILE A 128 -11.79 -0.01 9.47
C ILE A 128 -10.71 -0.69 10.31
N SER A 129 -10.21 -1.81 9.81
CA SER A 129 -8.99 -2.43 10.35
C SER A 129 -7.77 -1.70 9.78
N VAL A 130 -6.99 -1.11 10.68
CA VAL A 130 -5.65 -0.61 10.40
C VAL A 130 -4.70 -1.57 11.10
N ARG A 131 -3.95 -2.35 10.32
CA ARG A 131 -3.09 -3.41 10.85
C ARG A 131 -1.64 -3.07 10.56
N LEU A 132 -0.90 -2.76 11.63
CA LEU A 132 0.56 -2.63 11.59
C LEU A 132 1.14 -4.04 11.43
N SER A 133 1.46 -4.45 10.21
CA SER A 133 2.11 -5.73 9.98
C SER A 133 3.55 -5.49 9.52
N ILE A 134 4.46 -5.40 10.50
CA ILE A 134 5.91 -5.56 10.33
C ILE A 134 6.25 -6.90 9.62
N VAL A 135 5.28 -7.80 9.53
CA VAL A 135 5.49 -9.24 9.45
C VAL A 135 5.41 -9.79 8.03
N VAL A 136 4.59 -9.25 7.11
CA VAL A 136 4.31 -9.96 5.84
C VAL A 136 5.50 -9.92 4.86
N VAL A 137 6.15 -8.77 4.74
CA VAL A 137 7.28 -8.60 3.80
C VAL A 137 8.57 -9.16 4.40
N LEU A 138 8.77 -9.00 5.72
CA LEU A 138 9.95 -9.52 6.40
C LEU A 138 9.91 -11.05 6.48
N ILE A 139 8.75 -11.67 6.71
CA ILE A 139 8.62 -13.14 6.71
C ILE A 139 8.76 -13.71 5.30
N ALA A 140 8.15 -13.11 4.27
CA ALA A 140 8.34 -13.59 2.90
C ALA A 140 9.80 -13.46 2.43
N PHE A 141 10.49 -12.39 2.85
CA PHE A 141 11.92 -12.20 2.60
C PHE A 141 12.78 -13.18 3.40
N LEU A 142 12.53 -13.37 4.71
CA LEU A 142 13.25 -14.32 5.55
C LEU A 142 13.03 -15.77 5.11
N LEU A 143 11.81 -16.15 4.70
CA LEU A 143 11.53 -17.49 4.21
C LEU A 143 12.22 -17.78 2.89
N ASN A 144 12.28 -16.81 1.97
CA ASN A 144 13.03 -16.97 0.71
C ASN A 144 14.55 -16.94 0.91
N LEU A 145 15.07 -16.30 1.96
CA LEU A 145 16.50 -16.31 2.29
C LEU A 145 16.93 -17.55 3.07
N LEU A 146 16.01 -18.20 3.79
CA LEU A 146 16.26 -19.38 4.63
C LEU A 146 15.95 -20.72 3.92
N LEU A 147 15.13 -20.70 2.88
CA LEU A 147 14.73 -21.89 2.10
C LEU A 147 15.35 -21.93 0.69
N GLY A 148 16.22 -20.98 0.37
CA GLY A 148 17.02 -20.92 -0.86
C GLY A 148 18.48 -21.26 -0.62
#